data_AF-A0A9E3MFB8-F1
#
_entry.id   AF-A0A9E3MFB8-F1
#
_cell.length_a   1.000
_cell.length_b   1.000
_cell.length_c   1.000
_cell.angle_alpha   90.00
_cell.angle_beta   90.00
_cell.angle_gamma   90.00
#
_symmetry.space_group_name_H-M   'P 1'
#
loop_
_entity.id
_entity.type
_entity.pdbx_description
1 polymer ?
#
loop_
_entity_poly.entity_id
_entity_poly.type
_entity_poly.pdbx_seq_one_letter_code
_entity_poly.pdbx_strand_id
1 'polypeptide(L)'
;MFAEQLVEAGSRLLAAVLEAARLALDKPAERSVAQQRRDTLQALMTHGQEWIERQNEMLRDAAVADQPNTSTGALVASMTGHTQKLMLVDDETVQKEIFVSRLAQAIVDQAVWELNDLKTRVAALEGLEELADHDLFRPQQLAKVVVRAFIDSDFGPGAWADVENTMKVELSAFATEAYHEANRFLIEKGVLPDVNLRTLIRRSVDRAPVVASRQMPMEDFRSTSGGG
;
A
#
# COMPACT_ATOMS: atom_id res chain seq x y z
N MET A 1 20.06 -4.86 0.04
CA MET A 1 20.00 -3.43 -0.31
C MET A 1 18.60 -2.86 -0.56
N PHE A 2 17.55 -3.63 -0.87
CA PHE A 2 16.17 -3.22 -0.58
C PHE A 2 15.35 -4.46 -0.20
N ALA A 3 15.50 -5.52 -1.00
CA ALA A 3 15.02 -6.87 -0.66
C ALA A 3 15.52 -7.37 0.72
N GLU A 4 16.79 -7.12 1.07
CA GLU A 4 17.32 -7.46 2.41
C GLU A 4 16.63 -6.68 3.53
N GLN A 5 16.35 -5.39 3.31
CA GLN A 5 15.60 -4.59 4.29
C GLN A 5 14.16 -5.09 4.43
N LEU A 6 13.54 -5.50 3.32
CA LEU A 6 12.20 -6.06 3.33
C LEU A 6 12.09 -7.37 4.12
N VAL A 7 13.16 -8.17 4.15
CA VAL A 7 13.22 -9.37 5.02
C VAL A 7 13.27 -8.98 6.50
N GLU A 8 13.93 -7.87 6.84
CA GLU A 8 13.99 -7.36 8.21
C GLU A 8 12.65 -6.75 8.66
N ALA A 9 11.83 -6.25 7.72
CA ALA A 9 10.55 -5.61 8.00
C ALA A 9 9.65 -6.49 8.86
N GLY A 10 9.49 -7.78 8.50
CA GLY A 10 8.61 -8.69 9.24
C GLY A 10 8.98 -8.81 10.73
N SER A 11 10.28 -8.83 11.04
CA SER A 11 10.78 -8.92 12.42
C SER A 11 10.52 -7.65 13.23
N ARG A 12 10.73 -6.47 12.63
CA ARG A 12 10.44 -5.16 13.24
C ARG A 12 8.95 -5.02 13.50
N LEU A 13 8.13 -5.37 12.51
CA LEU A 13 6.69 -5.30 12.61
C LEU A 13 6.16 -6.23 13.70
N LEU A 14 6.64 -7.47 13.78
CA LEU A 14 6.27 -8.41 14.85
C LEU A 14 6.63 -7.86 16.23
N ALA A 15 7.85 -7.34 16.40
CA ALA A 15 8.28 -6.78 17.67
C ALA A 15 7.37 -5.63 18.11
N ALA A 16 7.02 -4.73 17.19
CA ALA A 16 6.17 -3.59 17.49
C ALA A 16 4.72 -3.98 17.82
N VAL A 17 4.11 -4.93 17.08
CA VAL A 17 2.74 -5.37 17.40
C VAL A 17 2.67 -6.19 18.68
N LEU A 18 3.71 -6.97 19.01
CA LEU A 18 3.80 -7.65 20.31
C LEU A 18 3.86 -6.66 21.46
N GLU A 19 4.66 -5.59 21.31
CA GLU A 19 4.75 -4.56 22.33
C GLU A 19 3.43 -3.78 22.47
N ALA A 20 2.82 -3.39 21.35
CA ALA A 20 1.52 -2.74 21.36
C ALA A 20 0.42 -3.61 22.00
N ALA A 21 0.42 -4.92 21.72
CA ALA A 21 -0.53 -5.87 22.30
C ALA A 21 -0.34 -6.02 23.82
N ARG A 22 0.92 -6.06 24.31
CA ARG A 22 1.21 -6.06 25.76
C ARG A 22 0.70 -4.79 26.43
N LEU A 23 1.04 -3.62 25.88
CA LEU A 23 0.58 -2.33 26.40
C LEU A 23 -0.95 -2.17 26.36
N ALA A 24 -1.63 -2.87 25.45
CA ALA A 24 -3.08 -2.87 25.37
C ALA A 24 -3.75 -3.64 26.51
N LEU A 25 -3.07 -4.61 27.14
CA LEU A 25 -3.59 -5.37 28.29
C LEU A 25 -3.72 -4.51 29.56
N ASP A 26 -2.88 -3.48 29.70
CA ASP A 26 -2.92 -2.57 30.85
C ASP A 26 -4.05 -1.54 30.75
N LYS A 27 -4.68 -1.40 29.57
CA LYS A 27 -5.75 -0.43 29.35
C LYS A 27 -7.09 -0.99 29.82
N PRO A 28 -7.88 -0.25 30.62
CA PRO A 28 -9.21 -0.69 31.04
C PRO A 28 -10.10 -0.92 29.82
N ALA A 29 -10.86 -2.01 29.85
CA ALA A 29 -11.76 -2.40 28.76
C ALA A 29 -12.90 -3.29 29.28
N GLU A 30 -13.98 -3.38 28.50
CA GLU A 30 -15.04 -4.34 28.74
C GLU A 30 -14.51 -5.78 28.66
N ARG A 31 -15.24 -6.72 29.27
CA ARG A 31 -14.78 -8.11 29.43
C ARG A 31 -14.46 -8.79 28.09
N SER A 32 -15.26 -8.55 27.06
CA SER A 32 -15.07 -9.08 25.70
C SER A 32 -13.80 -8.54 25.05
N VAL A 33 -13.60 -7.22 25.08
CA VAL A 33 -12.41 -6.56 24.52
C VAL A 33 -11.15 -6.97 25.27
N ALA A 34 -11.20 -7.07 26.59
CA ALA A 34 -10.08 -7.54 27.40
C ALA A 34 -9.71 -9.00 27.11
N GLN A 35 -10.70 -9.84 26.77
CA GLN A 35 -10.45 -11.21 26.34
C GLN A 35 -9.82 -11.24 24.94
N GLN A 36 -10.39 -10.49 23.98
CA GLN A 36 -9.84 -10.42 22.63
C GLN A 36 -8.38 -9.95 22.62
N ARG A 37 -8.01 -8.94 23.41
CA ARG A 37 -6.60 -8.49 23.50
C ARG A 37 -5.67 -9.58 24.03
N ARG A 38 -6.14 -10.41 24.98
CA ARG A 38 -5.36 -11.56 25.48
C ARG A 38 -5.19 -12.62 24.39
N ASP A 39 -6.26 -12.92 23.67
CA ASP A 39 -6.26 -13.90 22.58
C ASP A 39 -5.33 -13.43 21.45
N THR A 40 -5.42 -12.15 21.04
CA THR A 40 -4.52 -11.52 20.06
C THR A 40 -3.06 -11.63 20.49
N LEU A 41 -2.71 -11.27 21.75
CA LEU A 41 -1.33 -11.40 22.23
C LEU A 41 -0.85 -12.85 22.21
N GLN A 42 -1.67 -13.79 22.66
CA GLN A 42 -1.32 -15.21 22.67
C GLN A 42 -1.10 -15.73 21.25
N ALA A 43 -1.96 -15.33 20.30
CA ALA A 43 -1.84 -15.75 18.91
C ALA A 43 -0.59 -15.14 18.25
N LEU A 44 -0.28 -13.86 18.50
CA LEU A 44 0.96 -13.22 18.05
C LEU A 44 2.21 -13.92 18.61
N MET A 45 2.19 -14.34 19.87
CA MET A 45 3.30 -15.09 20.48
C MET A 45 3.45 -16.50 19.88
N THR A 46 2.35 -17.12 19.46
CA THR A 46 2.32 -18.51 18.96
C THR A 46 2.65 -18.59 17.46
N HIS A 47 2.03 -17.73 16.65
CA HIS A 47 2.08 -17.77 15.18
C HIS A 47 2.91 -16.62 14.56
N GLY A 48 3.52 -15.77 15.38
CA GLY A 48 4.27 -14.61 14.90
C GLY A 48 5.45 -14.96 13.99
N GLN A 49 6.17 -16.06 14.26
CA GLN A 49 7.28 -16.50 13.41
C GLN A 49 6.78 -17.02 12.05
N GLU A 50 5.70 -17.80 12.04
CA GLU A 50 5.06 -18.27 10.81
C GLU A 50 4.61 -17.10 9.92
N TRP A 51 4.09 -16.03 10.53
CA TRP A 51 3.75 -14.81 9.80
C TRP A 51 4.96 -14.14 9.14
N ILE A 52 6.13 -14.11 9.82
CA ILE A 52 7.37 -13.59 9.23
C ILE A 52 7.82 -14.47 8.05
N GLU A 53 7.78 -15.79 8.22
CA GLU A 53 8.16 -16.75 7.18
C GLU A 53 7.30 -16.57 5.92
N ARG A 54 5.98 -16.46 6.09
CA ARG A 54 5.04 -16.22 4.99
C ARG A 54 5.26 -14.87 4.31
N GLN A 55 5.51 -13.80 5.06
CA GLN A 55 5.88 -12.52 4.47
C GLN A 55 7.14 -12.64 3.61
N ASN A 56 8.17 -13.32 4.12
CA ASN A 56 9.43 -13.52 3.41
C ASN A 56 9.27 -14.38 2.15
N GLU A 57 8.41 -15.39 2.18
CA GLU A 57 8.04 -16.18 1.00
C GLU A 57 7.37 -15.30 -0.06
N MET A 58 6.35 -14.52 0.32
CA MET A 58 5.66 -13.62 -0.59
C MET A 58 6.58 -12.55 -1.21
N LEU A 59 7.51 -12.01 -0.43
CA LEU A 59 8.51 -11.05 -0.92
C LEU A 59 9.46 -11.69 -1.94
N ARG A 60 9.91 -12.93 -1.68
CA ARG A 60 10.74 -13.69 -2.62
C ARG A 60 9.99 -13.95 -3.92
N ASP A 61 8.75 -14.39 -3.84
CA ASP A 61 7.92 -14.67 -5.02
C ASP A 61 7.70 -13.41 -5.86
N ALA A 62 7.42 -12.28 -5.22
CA ALA A 62 7.26 -11.00 -5.89
C ALA A 62 8.56 -10.52 -6.57
N ALA A 63 9.71 -10.70 -5.92
CA ALA A 63 11.01 -10.33 -6.49
C ALA A 63 11.41 -11.20 -7.70
N VAL A 64 10.94 -12.45 -7.77
CA VAL A 64 11.18 -13.34 -8.93
C VAL A 64 10.19 -13.06 -10.06
N ALA A 65 8.96 -12.69 -9.74
CA ALA A 65 7.91 -12.39 -10.72
C ALA A 65 8.17 -11.11 -11.55
N ASP A 66 9.02 -10.21 -11.05
CA ASP A 66 9.40 -8.93 -11.67
C ASP A 66 10.37 -9.06 -12.87
N GLN A 67 10.71 -10.30 -13.28
CA GLN A 67 11.33 -10.49 -14.59
C GLN A 67 10.30 -10.20 -15.69
N PRO A 68 10.66 -9.46 -16.76
CA PRO A 68 9.74 -9.11 -17.83
C PRO A 68 9.39 -10.36 -18.64
N ASN A 69 8.46 -11.16 -18.11
CA ASN A 69 7.74 -12.13 -18.88
C ASN A 69 6.85 -11.33 -19.83
N THR A 70 7.37 -11.10 -21.04
CA THR A 70 6.58 -10.73 -22.20
C THR A 70 5.60 -11.87 -22.41
N SER A 71 4.47 -11.82 -21.74
CA SER A 71 3.47 -12.86 -21.81
C SER A 71 2.12 -12.26 -21.52
N THR A 72 1.52 -11.76 -22.59
CA THR A 72 0.09 -11.88 -22.90
C THR A 72 -0.54 -13.21 -22.42
N GLY A 73 0.28 -14.25 -22.15
CA GLY A 73 -0.10 -15.50 -21.48
C GLY A 73 -0.60 -15.39 -20.02
N ALA A 74 -0.21 -14.40 -19.21
CA ALA A 74 -0.74 -14.25 -17.85
C ALA A 74 -2.19 -13.73 -17.84
N LEU A 75 -2.51 -12.88 -18.82
CA LEU A 75 -3.86 -12.38 -19.08
C LEU A 75 -4.74 -13.48 -19.71
N VAL A 76 -4.18 -14.32 -20.59
CA VAL A 76 -4.93 -15.45 -21.17
C VAL A 76 -5.14 -16.56 -20.14
N ALA A 77 -4.18 -16.85 -19.26
CA ALA A 77 -4.34 -17.80 -18.16
C ALA A 77 -5.37 -17.33 -17.12
N SER A 78 -5.46 -16.01 -16.87
CA SER A 78 -6.53 -15.45 -16.03
C SER A 78 -7.88 -15.40 -16.75
N MET A 79 -7.92 -15.29 -18.09
CA MET A 79 -9.17 -15.23 -18.86
C MET A 79 -9.75 -16.60 -19.25
N THR A 80 -8.93 -17.65 -19.37
CA THR A 80 -9.43 -19.01 -19.70
C THR A 80 -9.95 -19.79 -18.51
N GLY A 81 -9.66 -19.35 -17.27
CA GLY A 81 -10.21 -19.93 -16.04
C GLY A 81 -11.51 -19.27 -15.53
N HIS A 82 -11.85 -18.09 -16.04
CA HIS A 82 -13.01 -17.31 -15.61
C HIS A 82 -14.08 -17.28 -16.72
N THR A 83 -14.61 -18.45 -17.05
CA THR A 83 -15.97 -18.54 -17.58
C THR A 83 -16.91 -17.95 -16.53
N GLN A 84 -17.21 -16.65 -16.71
CA GLN A 84 -18.31 -15.87 -16.16
C GLN A 84 -19.19 -16.62 -15.14
N LYS A 85 -18.64 -16.84 -13.96
CA LYS A 85 -19.40 -16.97 -12.74
C LYS A 85 -19.27 -15.60 -12.11
N LEU A 86 -20.35 -14.83 -12.16
CA LEU A 86 -20.55 -13.69 -11.27
C LEU A 86 -20.50 -14.25 -9.84
N MET A 87 -19.29 -14.51 -9.35
CA MET A 87 -19.06 -14.97 -7.99
C MET A 87 -19.27 -13.75 -7.11
N LEU A 88 -20.11 -13.92 -6.08
CA LEU A 88 -20.13 -13.04 -4.92
C LEU A 88 -18.68 -12.68 -4.59
N VAL A 89 -18.36 -11.38 -4.64
CA VAL A 89 -17.12 -10.94 -4.02
C VAL A 89 -17.26 -11.32 -2.55
N ASP A 90 -16.41 -12.23 -2.09
CA ASP A 90 -16.43 -12.66 -0.69
C ASP A 90 -16.14 -11.44 0.19
N ASP A 91 -16.91 -11.24 1.26
CA ASP A 91 -16.76 -10.10 2.17
C ASP A 91 -15.33 -10.06 2.74
N GLU A 92 -14.69 -11.23 2.88
CA GLU A 92 -13.30 -11.37 3.27
C GLU A 92 -12.32 -10.74 2.26
N THR A 93 -12.59 -10.89 0.96
CA THR A 93 -11.76 -10.30 -0.10
C THR A 93 -11.87 -8.78 -0.10
N VAL A 94 -13.09 -8.24 0.05
CA VAL A 94 -13.29 -6.79 0.14
C VAL A 94 -12.56 -6.22 1.35
N GLN A 95 -12.66 -6.89 2.50
CA GLN A 95 -12.02 -6.44 3.73
C GLN A 95 -10.49 -6.43 3.60
N LYS A 96 -9.90 -7.45 2.97
CA LYS A 96 -8.47 -7.49 2.65
C LYS A 96 -8.06 -6.28 1.82
N GLU A 97 -8.78 -5.98 0.74
CA GLU A 97 -8.49 -4.82 -0.13
C GLU A 97 -8.65 -3.46 0.59
N ILE A 98 -9.60 -3.36 1.52
CA ILE A 98 -9.76 -2.19 2.38
C ILE A 98 -8.52 -1.99 3.26
N PHE A 99 -8.03 -3.06 3.89
CA PHE A 99 -6.85 -3.00 4.74
C PHE A 99 -5.59 -2.65 3.95
N VAL A 100 -5.41 -3.26 2.77
CA VAL A 100 -4.30 -2.94 1.86
C VAL A 100 -4.33 -1.45 1.47
N SER A 101 -5.49 -0.95 1.04
CA SER A 101 -5.64 0.46 0.65
C SER A 101 -5.29 1.42 1.79
N ARG A 102 -5.73 1.11 3.02
CA ARG A 102 -5.45 1.96 4.19
C ARG A 102 -3.97 1.97 4.57
N LEU A 103 -3.30 0.82 4.51
CA LEU A 103 -1.85 0.74 4.76
C LEU A 103 -1.05 1.44 3.67
N ALA A 104 -1.39 1.19 2.41
CA ALA A 104 -0.73 1.82 1.27
C ALA A 104 -0.85 3.34 1.34
N GLN A 105 -2.04 3.85 1.69
CA GLN A 105 -2.24 5.29 1.86
C GLN A 105 -1.40 5.85 3.01
N ALA A 106 -1.32 5.16 4.15
CA ALA A 106 -0.48 5.59 5.28
C ALA A 106 1.01 5.67 4.89
N ILE A 107 1.51 4.75 4.05
CA ILE A 107 2.88 4.80 3.53
C ILE A 107 3.05 6.00 2.61
N VAL A 108 2.12 6.20 1.67
CA VAL A 108 2.16 7.32 0.72
C VAL A 108 2.20 8.65 1.45
N ASP A 109 1.33 8.85 2.45
CA ASP A 109 1.21 10.10 3.20
C ASP A 109 2.49 10.41 3.99
N GLN A 110 3.19 9.40 4.50
CA GLN A 110 4.39 9.57 5.31
C GLN A 110 5.66 9.69 4.47
N ALA A 111 5.77 8.97 3.36
CA ALA A 111 6.98 8.86 2.55
C ALA A 111 6.90 9.63 1.21
N VAL A 112 6.07 10.68 1.14
CA VAL A 112 5.76 11.40 -0.12
C VAL A 112 7.03 11.79 -0.88
N TRP A 113 8.02 12.36 -0.19
CA TRP A 113 9.21 12.91 -0.83
C TRP A 113 10.12 11.80 -1.35
N GLU A 114 10.44 10.84 -0.49
CA GLU A 114 11.33 9.72 -0.76
C GLU A 114 10.78 8.85 -1.87
N LEU A 115 9.48 8.58 -1.84
CA LEU A 115 8.78 7.78 -2.83
C LEU A 115 8.77 8.47 -4.20
N ASN A 116 8.52 9.78 -4.26
CA ASN A 116 8.52 10.53 -5.52
C ASN A 116 9.91 10.56 -6.16
N ASP A 117 10.92 10.79 -5.33
CA ASP A 117 12.33 10.74 -5.72
C ASP A 117 12.70 9.36 -6.26
N LEU A 118 12.33 8.30 -5.54
CA LEU A 118 12.63 6.92 -5.91
C LEU A 118 11.96 6.54 -7.23
N LYS A 119 10.66 6.83 -7.36
CA LYS A 119 9.90 6.63 -8.61
C LYS A 119 10.59 7.28 -9.80
N THR A 120 11.06 8.52 -9.63
CA THR A 120 11.73 9.27 -10.69
C THR A 120 13.07 8.63 -11.07
N ARG A 121 13.86 8.19 -10.07
CA ARG A 121 15.17 7.56 -10.31
C ARG A 121 15.05 6.18 -10.95
N VAL A 122 14.13 5.34 -10.47
CA VAL A 122 13.90 3.99 -11.01
C VAL A 122 13.33 4.08 -12.43
N ALA A 123 12.34 4.92 -12.67
CA ALA A 123 11.80 5.14 -14.02
C ALA A 123 12.88 5.60 -15.01
N ALA A 124 13.77 6.52 -14.60
CA ALA A 124 14.90 6.95 -15.41
C ALA A 124 15.93 5.83 -15.67
N LEU A 125 16.18 4.96 -14.68
CA LEU A 125 17.09 3.82 -14.81
C LEU A 125 16.55 2.76 -15.78
N GLU A 126 15.24 2.50 -15.73
CA GLU A 126 14.58 1.47 -16.53
C GLU A 126 14.10 1.98 -17.90
N GLY A 127 14.16 3.30 -18.13
CA GLY A 127 13.61 3.94 -19.32
C GLY A 127 12.09 3.86 -19.41
N LEU A 128 11.40 3.72 -18.27
CA LEU A 128 9.95 3.67 -18.16
C LEU A 128 9.38 5.06 -17.81
N GLU A 129 8.10 5.29 -18.12
CA GLU A 129 7.39 6.49 -17.67
C GLU A 129 6.91 6.38 -16.22
N GLU A 130 6.61 5.15 -15.76
CA GLU A 130 6.15 4.84 -14.41
C GLU A 130 6.61 3.43 -14.01
N LEU A 131 6.74 3.18 -12.69
CA LEU A 131 7.01 1.85 -12.14
C LEU A 131 5.98 0.82 -12.63
N ALA A 132 6.37 -0.45 -12.77
CA ALA A 132 5.40 -1.51 -13.07
C ALA A 132 4.36 -1.65 -11.95
N ASP A 133 3.13 -2.08 -12.27
CA ASP A 133 2.06 -2.23 -11.27
C ASP A 133 2.41 -3.23 -10.16
N HIS A 134 3.27 -4.21 -10.46
CA HIS A 134 3.69 -5.25 -9.54
C HIS A 134 5.00 -4.94 -8.79
N ASP A 135 5.62 -3.81 -9.09
CA ASP A 135 6.91 -3.40 -8.54
C ASP A 135 6.84 -3.26 -7.00
N LEU A 136 7.79 -3.88 -6.30
CA LEU A 136 7.89 -3.88 -4.83
C LEU A 136 8.18 -2.50 -4.23
N PHE A 137 8.64 -1.53 -5.01
CA PHE A 137 8.73 -0.14 -4.58
C PHE A 137 7.36 0.52 -4.43
N ARG A 138 6.28 -0.05 -5.01
CA ARG A 138 4.92 0.49 -4.85
C ARG A 138 4.38 0.23 -3.43
N PRO A 139 3.88 1.26 -2.72
CA PRO A 139 3.28 1.10 -1.39
C PRO A 139 2.16 0.07 -1.32
N GLN A 140 1.36 -0.04 -2.39
CA GLN A 140 0.28 -1.03 -2.51
C GLN A 140 0.81 -2.46 -2.43
N GLN A 141 1.97 -2.74 -3.05
CA GLN A 141 2.56 -4.08 -3.05
C GLN A 141 3.13 -4.45 -1.70
N LEU A 142 3.79 -3.49 -1.01
CA LEU A 142 4.23 -3.67 0.37
C LEU A 142 3.05 -3.93 1.31
N ALA A 143 2.00 -3.11 1.24
CA ALA A 143 0.80 -3.28 2.04
C ALA A 143 0.12 -4.63 1.78
N LYS A 144 0.06 -5.06 0.52
CA LYS A 144 -0.53 -6.35 0.12
C LYS A 144 0.19 -7.53 0.73
N VAL A 145 1.52 -7.54 0.71
CA VAL A 145 2.33 -8.60 1.34
C VAL A 145 2.01 -8.70 2.82
N VAL A 146 2.05 -7.57 3.54
CA VAL A 146 1.87 -7.53 4.99
C VAL A 146 0.47 -7.97 5.39
N VAL A 147 -0.57 -7.39 4.77
CA VAL A 147 -1.98 -7.70 5.07
C VAL A 147 -2.29 -9.14 4.76
N ARG A 148 -1.92 -9.64 3.58
CA ARG A 148 -2.26 -10.99 3.18
C ARG A 148 -1.57 -12.02 4.07
N ALA A 149 -0.28 -11.86 4.32
CA ALA A 149 0.43 -12.74 5.24
C ALA A 149 -0.20 -12.74 6.64
N PHE A 150 -0.66 -11.57 7.13
CA PHE A 150 -1.31 -11.47 8.44
C PHE A 150 -2.67 -12.17 8.46
N ILE A 151 -3.55 -11.87 7.50
CA ILE A 151 -4.92 -12.41 7.48
C ILE A 151 -4.92 -13.92 7.21
N ASP A 152 -3.97 -14.41 6.41
CA ASP A 152 -3.88 -15.83 6.15
C ASP A 152 -3.30 -16.60 7.37
N SER A 153 -2.74 -15.91 8.38
CA SER A 153 -2.17 -16.49 9.62
C SER A 153 -3.23 -16.69 10.72
N ASP A 154 -2.96 -17.64 11.64
CA ASP A 154 -3.91 -18.01 12.70
C ASP A 154 -3.86 -17.05 13.91
N PHE A 155 -4.10 -15.76 13.63
CA PHE A 155 -4.18 -14.73 14.68
C PHE A 155 -5.57 -14.57 15.29
N GLY A 156 -6.57 -15.20 14.68
CA GLY A 156 -7.97 -15.12 15.10
C GLY A 156 -8.70 -13.86 14.61
N PRO A 157 -10.04 -13.87 14.71
CA PRO A 157 -10.88 -12.77 14.27
C PRO A 157 -10.66 -11.53 15.15
N GLY A 158 -10.54 -10.36 14.52
CA GLY A 158 -10.37 -9.09 15.21
C GLY A 158 -8.93 -8.72 15.59
N ALA A 159 -7.98 -9.67 15.50
CA ALA A 159 -6.56 -9.40 15.77
C ALA A 159 -6.00 -8.27 14.90
N TRP A 160 -6.39 -8.22 13.62
CA TRP A 160 -6.00 -7.12 12.73
C TRP A 160 -6.44 -5.75 13.27
N ALA A 161 -7.68 -5.63 13.74
CA ALA A 161 -8.20 -4.36 14.26
C ALA A 161 -7.42 -3.89 15.50
N ASP A 162 -6.96 -4.84 16.34
CA ASP A 162 -6.16 -4.53 17.53
C ASP A 162 -4.76 -4.00 17.16
N VAL A 163 -4.21 -4.37 16.00
CA VAL A 163 -2.84 -4.02 15.59
C VAL A 163 -2.74 -3.05 14.40
N GLU A 164 -3.84 -2.77 13.70
CA GLU A 164 -3.87 -1.99 12.44
C GLU A 164 -3.16 -0.64 12.58
N ASN A 165 -3.37 0.06 13.70
CA ASN A 165 -2.75 1.36 13.93
C ASN A 165 -1.23 1.25 14.10
N THR A 166 -0.76 0.30 14.91
CA THR A 166 0.68 0.04 15.08
C THR A 166 1.31 -0.35 13.75
N MET A 167 0.62 -1.19 12.99
CA MET A 167 1.08 -1.64 11.69
C MET A 167 1.22 -0.48 10.70
N LYS A 168 0.25 0.43 10.62
CA LYS A 168 0.38 1.64 9.79
C LYS A 168 1.61 2.46 10.17
N VAL A 169 1.79 2.76 11.45
CA VAL A 169 2.90 3.60 11.92
C VAL A 169 4.25 2.96 11.57
N GLU A 170 4.41 1.68 11.90
CA GLU A 170 5.69 1.00 11.73
C GLU A 170 6.02 0.69 10.28
N LEU A 171 5.04 0.26 9.48
CA LEU A 171 5.26 -0.02 8.07
C LEU A 171 5.56 1.26 7.30
N SER A 172 4.88 2.37 7.62
CA SER A 172 5.17 3.66 7.00
C SER A 172 6.58 4.15 7.37
N ALA A 173 6.98 4.06 8.65
CA ALA A 173 8.32 4.43 9.08
C ALA A 173 9.40 3.58 8.39
N PHE A 174 9.20 2.26 8.36
CA PHE A 174 10.08 1.35 7.65
C PHE A 174 10.17 1.69 6.15
N ALA A 175 9.05 1.92 5.48
CA ALA A 175 9.02 2.24 4.05
C ALA A 175 9.75 3.55 3.75
N THR A 176 9.55 4.59 4.58
CA THR A 176 10.30 5.85 4.47
C THR A 176 11.81 5.61 4.56
N GLU A 177 12.28 4.88 5.58
CA GLU A 177 13.69 4.54 5.75
C GLU A 177 14.25 3.74 4.56
N ALA A 178 13.50 2.74 4.07
CA ALA A 178 13.91 1.92 2.95
C ALA A 178 13.97 2.70 1.62
N TYR A 179 13.02 3.62 1.39
CA TYR A 179 13.05 4.50 0.23
C TYR A 179 14.18 5.53 0.30
N HIS A 180 14.49 6.06 1.49
CA HIS A 180 15.67 6.91 1.69
C HIS A 180 16.96 6.17 1.36
N GLU A 181 17.11 4.93 1.84
CA GLU A 181 18.26 4.09 1.56
C GLU A 181 18.42 3.82 0.06
N ALA A 182 17.33 3.39 -0.59
CA ALA A 182 17.32 3.08 -2.01
C ALA A 182 17.68 4.31 -2.85
N ASN A 183 17.14 5.49 -2.52
CA ASN A 183 17.52 6.74 -3.17
C ASN A 183 19.02 7.05 -2.99
N ARG A 184 19.55 6.92 -1.76
CA ARG A 184 20.96 7.18 -1.48
C ARG A 184 21.86 6.26 -2.32
N PHE A 185 21.54 4.98 -2.36
CA PHE A 185 22.26 4.02 -3.19
C PHE A 185 22.23 4.39 -4.68
N LEU A 186 21.06 4.74 -5.21
CA LEU A 186 20.93 5.15 -6.62
C LEU A 186 21.77 6.40 -6.92
N ILE A 187 21.80 7.38 -6.02
CA ILE A 187 22.66 8.57 -6.14
C ILE A 187 24.15 8.18 -6.15
N GLU A 188 24.58 7.30 -5.24
CA GLU A 188 25.96 6.81 -5.19
C GLU A 188 26.37 6.07 -6.47
N LYS A 189 25.40 5.45 -7.18
CA LYS A 189 25.60 4.84 -8.50
C LYS A 189 25.46 5.82 -9.66
N GLY A 190 25.28 7.11 -9.39
CA GLY A 190 25.16 8.16 -10.40
C GLY A 190 23.80 8.20 -11.10
N VAL A 191 22.79 7.51 -10.56
CA VAL A 191 21.43 7.50 -11.11
C VAL A 191 20.72 8.77 -10.66
N LEU A 192 20.61 9.73 -11.60
CA LEU A 192 19.88 10.99 -11.45
C LEU A 192 20.14 11.67 -10.07
N PRO A 193 21.39 12.09 -9.79
CA PRO A 193 21.78 12.64 -8.49
C PRO A 193 20.98 13.91 -8.12
N ASP A 194 20.74 14.79 -9.11
CA ASP A 194 19.93 15.99 -8.96
C ASP A 194 18.50 15.76 -9.46
N VAL A 195 17.58 15.41 -8.57
CA VAL A 195 16.15 15.47 -8.88
C VAL A 195 15.73 16.93 -8.85
N ASN A 196 15.56 17.55 -10.02
CA ASN A 196 15.08 18.92 -10.11
C ASN A 196 13.61 19.00 -9.65
N LEU A 197 13.40 19.22 -8.35
CA LEU A 197 12.08 19.41 -7.71
C LEU A 197 11.24 20.51 -8.40
N ARG A 198 11.89 21.50 -9.04
CA ARG A 198 11.23 22.59 -9.78
C ARG A 198 10.40 22.11 -10.98
N THR A 199 10.80 21.02 -11.63
CA THR A 199 10.08 20.47 -12.79
C THR A 199 8.84 19.69 -12.36
N LEU A 200 8.89 19.04 -11.19
CA LEU A 200 7.77 18.29 -10.61
C LEU A 200 6.64 19.21 -10.11
N ILE A 201 6.99 20.36 -9.51
CA ILE A 201 6.01 21.41 -9.12
C ILE A 201 5.27 21.95 -10.35
N ARG A 202 5.95 22.08 -11.48
CA ARG A 202 5.33 22.57 -12.72
C ARG A 202 4.34 21.55 -13.30
N ARG A 203 4.67 20.25 -13.25
CA ARG A 203 3.80 19.17 -13.74
C ARG A 203 2.56 18.97 -12.85
N SER A 204 2.64 19.19 -11.53
CA SER A 204 1.46 19.12 -10.65
C SER A 204 0.51 20.29 -10.86
N VAL A 205 1.04 21.49 -11.14
CA VAL A 205 0.25 22.67 -11.51
C VAL A 205 -0.45 22.49 -12.86
N ASP A 206 0.21 21.88 -13.84
CA ASP A 206 -0.39 21.60 -15.16
C ASP A 206 -1.45 20.47 -15.13
N ARG A 207 -1.43 19.59 -14.11
CA ARG A 207 -2.38 18.48 -13.95
C ARG A 207 -3.59 18.82 -13.08
N ALA A 208 -3.63 20.02 -12.47
CA ALA A 208 -4.82 20.47 -11.75
C ALA A 208 -5.95 20.68 -12.76
N PRO A 209 -7.16 20.13 -12.55
CA PRO A 209 -8.28 20.37 -13.45
C PRO A 209 -8.56 21.87 -13.45
N VAL A 210 -8.47 22.50 -14.63
CA VAL A 210 -9.00 23.85 -14.83
C VAL A 210 -10.49 23.74 -14.55
N VAL A 211 -10.90 24.13 -13.34
CA VAL A 211 -12.32 24.32 -13.02
C VAL A 211 -12.75 25.49 -13.90
N ALA A 212 -13.30 25.17 -15.06
CA ALA A 212 -13.92 26.15 -15.93
C ALA A 212 -15.06 26.78 -15.11
N SER A 213 -14.83 28.01 -14.63
CA SER A 213 -15.86 28.85 -14.06
C SER A 213 -16.98 28.96 -15.09
N ARG A 214 -18.04 28.19 -14.89
CA ARG A 214 -19.24 28.21 -15.73
C ARG A 214 -19.96 29.51 -15.44
N GLN A 215 -19.60 30.56 -16.17
CA GLN A 215 -20.36 31.80 -16.21
C GLN A 215 -21.75 31.46 -16.80
N MET A 216 -22.78 31.44 -15.96
CA MET A 216 -24.18 31.29 -16.39
C MET A 216 -24.58 32.58 -17.11
N PRO A 217 -25.04 32.54 -18.38
CA PRO A 217 -25.65 33.71 -19.00
C PRO A 217 -27.05 33.94 -18.40
N MET A 218 -27.32 35.16 -17.97
CA MET A 218 -28.66 35.61 -17.61
C MET A 218 -29.52 35.60 -18.88
N GLU A 219 -30.43 34.65 -19.00
CA GLU A 219 -31.42 34.63 -20.09
C GLU A 219 -32.50 35.69 -19.84
N ASP A 220 -32.64 36.59 -20.82
CA ASP A 220 -33.68 37.61 -20.90
C ASP A 220 -35.07 36.97 -20.97
N PHE A 221 -35.89 37.22 -19.94
CA PHE A 221 -37.31 36.84 -19.91
C PHE A 221 -38.10 37.76 -20.87
N ARG A 222 -38.16 37.40 -22.16
CA ARG A 222 -39.07 38.04 -23.11
C ARG A 222 -40.45 37.42 -23.03
N SER A 223 -41.36 38.17 -22.41
CA SER A 223 -42.81 37.95 -22.49
C SER A 223 -43.29 37.98 -23.94
N THR A 224 -43.87 36.89 -24.42
CA THR A 224 -44.74 36.87 -25.60
C THR A 224 -46.11 36.34 -25.17
N SER A 225 -46.99 37.23 -24.78
CA SER A 225 -48.44 36.97 -24.72
C SER A 225 -49.10 37.74 -25.85
N GLY A 226 -49.65 37.03 -26.83
CA GLY A 226 -50.49 37.63 -27.85
C GLY A 226 -51.09 36.59 -28.78
N GLY A 227 -52.42 36.41 -28.68
CA GLY A 227 -53.24 35.83 -29.75
C GLY A 227 -54.36 34.92 -29.26
N GLY A 228 -55.60 35.43 -29.24
CA GLY A 228 -56.83 34.64 -29.09
C GLY A 228 -57.89 35.32 -28.24
#